data_AF-A0A0K0MQ30-F1
#
_entry.id   AF-A0A0K0MQ30-F1
#
_cell.length_a   1.000
_cell.length_b   1.000
_cell.length_c   1.000
_cell.angle_alpha   90.00
_cell.angle_beta   90.00
_cell.angle_gamma   90.00
#
_symmetry.space_group_name_H-M   'P 1'
#
loop_
_entity.id
_entity.type
_entity.pdbx_description
1 polymer ?
#
loop_
_entity_poly.entity_id
_entity_poly.type
_entity_poly.pdbx_seq_one_letter_code
_entity_poly.pdbx_strand_id
1 'polypeptide(L)'
;MKFIKMTIENFMRIAEAEVELNDRGLILIQGKNTDDTSANSNGSGKSTLMNALCWGIYGETANGLKADDVLSTGFENNCRVAIVVEDEDGKRYSVIRHRAHKTNKIG
;
A
#
# COMPACT_ATOMS: atom_id res chain seq x y z
N MET A 1 9.53 13.09 -11.76
CA MET A 1 9.12 11.77 -11.24
C MET A 1 7.59 11.68 -11.15
N LYS A 2 6.97 10.63 -11.70
CA LYS A 2 5.53 10.34 -11.59
C LYS A 2 5.30 8.97 -10.93
N PHE A 3 4.28 8.87 -10.09
CA PHE A 3 3.75 7.59 -9.62
C PHE A 3 2.66 7.14 -10.57
N ILE A 4 2.85 6.02 -11.26
CA ILE A 4 1.93 5.55 -12.30
C ILE A 4 0.87 4.64 -11.70
N LYS A 5 1.31 3.59 -11.01
CA LYS A 5 0.45 2.51 -10.53
C LYS A 5 1.00 1.92 -9.25
N MET A 6 0.12 1.49 -8.36
CA MET A 6 0.44 0.72 -7.18
C MET A 6 -0.43 -0.53 -7.10
N THR A 7 0.18 -1.66 -6.79
CA THR A 7 -0.49 -2.93 -6.51
C THR A 7 -0.12 -3.37 -5.10
N ILE A 8 -1.14 -3.72 -4.31
CA ILE A 8 -1.04 -4.05 -2.89
C ILE A 8 -1.57 -5.48 -2.69
N GLU A 9 -0.86 -6.28 -1.91
CA GLU A 9 -1.29 -7.60 -1.46
C GLU A 9 -1.00 -7.76 0.04
N ASN A 10 -1.99 -8.22 0.81
CA ASN A 10 -1.92 -8.54 2.24
C ASN A 10 -1.23 -7.48 3.11
N PHE A 11 -1.51 -6.19 2.87
CA PHE A 11 -0.94 -5.07 3.61
C PHE A 11 -1.96 -4.46 4.58
N MET A 12 -1.71 -4.59 5.88
CA MET A 12 -2.59 -4.14 6.98
C MET A 12 -4.07 -4.53 6.83
N ARG A 13 -4.91 -3.64 6.26
CA ARG A 13 -6.36 -3.83 6.08
C ARG A 13 -6.76 -4.05 4.62
N ILE A 14 -5.79 -4.16 3.72
CA ILE A 14 -5.98 -4.35 2.28
C ILE A 14 -5.48 -5.75 1.93
N ALA A 15 -6.42 -6.64 1.59
CA ALA A 15 -6.09 -7.97 1.07
C ALA A 15 -5.50 -7.86 -0.34
N GLU A 16 -6.15 -7.12 -1.22
CA GLU A 16 -5.68 -6.83 -2.57
C GLU A 16 -6.20 -5.46 -3.01
N ALA A 17 -5.35 -4.69 -3.72
CA ALA A 17 -5.80 -3.49 -4.42
C ALA A 17 -4.88 -3.16 -5.59
N GLU A 18 -5.47 -2.56 -6.62
CA GLU A 18 -4.76 -1.95 -7.74
C GLU A 18 -5.24 -0.51 -7.92
N VAL A 19 -4.30 0.44 -7.95
CA VAL A 19 -4.60 1.87 -7.99
C VAL A 19 -3.72 2.59 -9.00
N GLU A 20 -4.34 3.31 -9.93
CA GLU A 20 -3.66 4.28 -10.79
C GLU A 20 -3.48 5.62 -10.07
N LEU A 21 -2.28 6.18 -10.14
CA LEU A 21 -1.85 7.31 -9.33
C LEU A 21 -1.55 8.59 -10.13
N ASN A 22 -1.33 8.50 -11.44
CA ASN A 22 -1.03 9.66 -12.31
C ASN A 22 -2.26 10.15 -13.09
N ASP A 23 -2.23 11.43 -13.47
CA ASP A 23 -3.17 12.05 -14.44
C ASP A 23 -4.65 12.00 -14.01
N ARG A 24 -4.90 12.05 -12.69
CA ARG A 24 -6.24 12.05 -12.08
C ARG A 24 -6.68 13.38 -11.46
N GLY A 25 -5.78 14.37 -11.40
CA GLY A 25 -6.03 15.64 -10.71
C GLY A 25 -6.17 15.47 -9.20
N LEU A 26 -7.15 16.15 -8.58
CA LEU A 26 -7.46 16.05 -7.17
C LEU A 26 -8.46 14.90 -6.93
N ILE A 27 -8.04 13.87 -6.19
CA ILE A 27 -8.90 12.73 -5.84
C ILE A 27 -9.31 12.79 -4.37
N LEU A 28 -10.60 12.59 -4.10
CA LEU A 28 -11.12 12.33 -2.77
C LEU A 28 -11.14 10.82 -2.49
N ILE A 29 -10.45 10.38 -1.43
CA ILE A 29 -10.51 9.00 -0.94
C ILE A 29 -11.50 8.94 0.22
N GLN A 30 -12.58 8.17 0.05
CA GLN A 30 -13.59 7.93 1.08
C GLN A 30 -13.64 6.45 1.46
N GLY A 31 -14.27 6.16 2.59
CA GLY A 31 -14.47 4.79 3.05
C GLY A 31 -15.58 4.72 4.08
N LYS A 32 -16.08 3.51 4.32
CA LYS A 32 -17.10 3.18 5.31
C LYS A 32 -16.56 2.07 6.19
N ASN A 33 -16.68 2.21 7.50
CA ASN A 33 -16.41 1.10 8.43
C ASN A 33 -17.69 0.28 8.60
N THR A 34 -17.62 -1.01 8.32
CA THR A 34 -18.75 -1.95 8.48
C THR A 34 -18.58 -2.87 9.68
N ASP A 35 -17.44 -2.81 10.36
CA ASP A 35 -17.09 -3.69 11.47
C ASP A 35 -17.52 -3.09 12.81
N ASP A 36 -17.54 -1.75 12.90
CA ASP A 36 -17.94 -1.01 14.09
C ASP A 36 -19.03 0.00 13.73
N THR A 37 -20.27 -0.27 14.16
CA THR A 37 -21.43 0.59 13.90
C THR A 37 -21.35 1.95 14.57
N SER A 38 -20.44 2.15 15.53
CA SER A 38 -20.19 3.46 16.15
C SER A 38 -19.21 4.33 15.35
N ALA A 39 -18.50 3.74 14.39
CA ALA A 39 -17.55 4.43 13.54
C ALA A 39 -18.10 4.62 12.12
N ASN A 40 -18.24 5.87 11.65
CA ASN A 40 -18.70 6.11 10.27
C ASN A 40 -17.67 5.63 9.23
N SER A 41 -16.44 6.14 9.30
CA SER A 41 -15.37 5.79 8.36
C SER A 41 -14.01 5.52 9.01
N ASN A 42 -13.82 5.88 10.28
CA ASN A 42 -12.56 5.61 10.97
C ASN A 42 -12.32 4.10 11.04
N GLY A 43 -11.08 3.67 10.81
CA GLY A 43 -10.74 2.25 10.72
C GLY A 43 -11.05 1.58 9.37
N SER A 44 -11.66 2.28 8.40
CA SER A 44 -12.01 1.70 7.09
C SER A 44 -10.84 1.50 6.10
N GLY A 45 -9.58 1.60 6.55
CA GLY A 45 -8.41 1.38 5.69
C GLY A 45 -8.00 2.54 4.77
N LYS A 46 -8.56 3.75 4.91
CA LYS A 46 -8.18 4.90 4.06
C LYS A 46 -6.69 5.24 4.12
N SER A 47 -6.16 5.43 5.34
CA SER A 47 -4.74 5.72 5.55
C SER A 47 -3.84 4.55 5.17
N THR A 48 -4.37 3.32 5.19
CA THR A 48 -3.64 2.12 4.76
C THR A 48 -3.19 2.22 3.31
N LEU A 49 -4.04 2.77 2.43
CA LEU A 49 -3.69 2.94 1.02
C LEU A 49 -2.44 3.81 0.85
N MET A 50 -2.39 4.97 1.51
CA MET A 50 -1.23 5.85 1.41
C MET A 50 -0.01 5.33 2.18
N ASN A 51 -0.24 4.63 3.30
CA ASN A 51 0.83 3.95 4.02
C ASN A 51 1.49 2.84 3.20
N ALA A 52 0.74 2.14 2.32
CA ALA A 52 1.31 1.17 1.40
C ALA A 52 2.31 1.83 0.45
N LEU A 53 1.97 3.00 -0.11
CA LEU A 53 2.89 3.76 -0.97
C LEU A 53 4.17 4.15 -0.21
N CYS A 54 4.03 4.75 0.98
CA CYS A 54 5.17 5.12 1.82
C CYS A 54 6.06 3.92 2.13
N TRP A 55 5.47 2.83 2.60
CA TRP A 55 6.21 1.62 2.97
C TRP A 55 6.87 0.95 1.76
N GLY A 56 6.20 0.89 0.62
CA GLY A 56 6.76 0.31 -0.60
C GLY A 56 8.07 0.98 -1.01
N ILE A 57 8.11 2.31 -0.96
CA ILE A 57 9.30 3.10 -1.34
C ILE A 57 10.34 3.10 -0.22
N TYR A 58 9.94 3.48 1.00
CA TYR A 58 10.88 3.82 2.07
C TYR A 58 11.09 2.72 3.11
N GLY A 59 10.26 1.68 3.11
CA GLY A 59 10.31 0.59 4.10
C GLY A 59 9.63 0.90 5.43
N GLU A 60 8.97 2.06 5.52
CA GLU A 60 8.28 2.54 6.71
C GLU A 60 7.05 3.35 6.29
N THR A 61 5.99 3.27 7.09
CA THR A 61 4.76 4.04 6.89
C THR A 61 4.91 5.48 7.38
N ALA A 62 3.95 6.36 7.04
CA ALA A 62 4.00 7.76 7.47
C ALA A 62 3.98 7.94 9.00
N ASN A 63 3.55 6.92 9.74
CA ASN A 63 3.48 6.90 11.20
C ASN A 63 4.49 5.93 11.85
N GLY A 64 5.51 5.47 11.13
CA GLY A 64 6.65 4.76 11.71
C GLY A 64 6.54 3.22 11.78
N LEU A 65 5.45 2.64 11.25
CA LEU A 65 5.27 1.18 11.22
C LEU A 65 6.14 0.55 10.13
N LYS A 66 6.79 -0.58 10.46
CA LYS A 66 7.75 -1.28 9.59
C LYS A 66 7.73 -2.80 9.80
N ALA A 67 8.50 -3.53 9.00
CA ALA A 67 8.68 -4.98 9.15
C ALA A 67 7.35 -5.74 9.35
N ASP A 68 7.13 -6.39 10.50
CA ASP A 68 5.92 -7.17 10.75
C ASP A 68 4.70 -6.33 11.15
N ASP A 69 4.89 -5.05 11.51
CA ASP A 69 3.80 -4.13 11.86
C ASP A 69 2.83 -3.87 10.70
N VAL A 70 3.26 -4.17 9.46
CA VAL A 70 2.45 -3.96 8.24
C VAL A 70 1.72 -5.22 7.77
N LEU A 71 1.89 -6.34 8.46
CA LEU A 71 1.21 -7.59 8.12
C LEU A 71 -0.28 -7.50 8.43
N SER A 72 -1.09 -8.14 7.59
CA SER A 72 -2.53 -8.20 7.80
C SER A 72 -2.86 -9.14 8.96
N THR A 73 -3.57 -8.66 9.97
CA THR A 73 -3.97 -9.47 11.13
C THR A 73 -4.79 -10.69 10.67
N GLY A 74 -4.38 -11.89 11.08
CA GLY A 74 -5.02 -13.15 10.66
C GLY A 74 -4.55 -13.67 9.29
N PHE A 75 -3.79 -12.88 8.51
CA PHE A 75 -3.25 -13.23 7.20
C PHE A 75 -1.81 -12.71 7.05
N GLU A 76 -0.92 -13.16 7.93
CA GLU A 76 0.42 -12.59 8.16
C GLU A 76 1.48 -13.11 7.17
N ASN A 77 1.10 -13.39 5.94
CA ASN A 77 2.02 -13.91 4.91
C ASN A 77 1.76 -13.27 3.55
N ASN A 78 2.77 -13.36 2.67
CA ASN A 78 2.70 -12.86 1.29
C ASN A 78 2.27 -11.39 1.19
N CYS A 79 2.84 -10.55 2.06
CA CYS A 79 2.65 -9.10 1.97
C CYS A 79 3.55 -8.54 0.86
N ARG A 80 2.97 -7.75 -0.05
CA ARG A 80 3.68 -7.12 -1.16
C ARG A 80 3.10 -5.75 -1.47
N VAL A 81 3.97 -4.79 -1.73
CA VAL A 81 3.62 -3.55 -2.42
C VAL A 81 4.54 -3.38 -3.63
N ALA A 82 3.95 -3.22 -4.81
CA ALA A 82 4.66 -2.94 -6.06
C ALA A 82 4.21 -1.58 -6.60
N ILE A 83 5.17 -0.72 -6.95
CA ILE A 83 4.93 0.64 -7.40
C ILE A 83 5.67 0.85 -8.71
N VAL A 84 4.95 1.30 -9.73
CA VAL A 84 5.52 1.72 -11.00
C VAL A 84 5.72 3.23 -10.96
N VAL A 85 6.94 3.66 -11.21
CA VAL A 85 7.32 5.07 -11.26
C VAL A 85 7.97 5.40 -12.59
N GLU A 86 7.81 6.64 -13.04
CA GLU A 86 8.34 7.15 -14.31
C GLU A 86 9.23 8.38 -14.04
N ASP A 87 10.43 8.40 -14.62
CA ASP A 87 11.32 9.56 -14.57
C ASP A 87 10.95 10.63 -15.60
N GLU A 88 11.75 11.69 -15.71
CA GLU A 88 11.48 12.82 -16.61
C GLU A 88 11.70 12.48 -18.09
N ASP A 89 12.52 11.46 -18.37
CA ASP A 89 12.78 10.95 -19.72
C ASP A 89 11.73 9.90 -20.17
N GLY A 90 10.73 9.63 -19.34
CA GLY A 90 9.66 8.66 -19.60
C GLY A 90 10.06 7.20 -19.32
N LYS A 91 11.24 6.96 -18.72
CA LYS A 91 11.67 5.61 -18.37
C LYS A 91 11.00 5.15 -17.08
N ARG A 92 10.55 3.88 -17.11
CA ARG A 92 9.78 3.28 -16.01
C ARG A 92 10.61 2.34 -15.16
N TYR A 93 10.36 2.39 -13.86
CA TYR A 93 10.96 1.53 -12.84
C TYR A 93 9.87 0.87 -12.00
N SER A 94 10.14 -0.35 -11.54
CA SER A 94 9.28 -1.04 -10.58
C SER A 94 10.00 -1.12 -9.23
N VAL A 95 9.41 -0.50 -8.21
CA VAL A 95 9.83 -0.62 -6.82
C VAL A 95 8.93 -1.67 -6.16
N ILE A 96 9.50 -2.81 -5.79
CA ILE A 96 8.72 -3.93 -5.23
C ILE A 96 9.30 -4.28 -3.87
N ARG A 97 8.46 -4.22 -2.83
CA ARG A 97 8.80 -4.61 -1.48
C ARG A 97 7.91 -5.75 -1.01
N HIS A 98 8.54 -6.72 -0.36
CA HIS A 98 7.87 -7.90 0.19
C HIS A 98 8.10 -7.99 1.70
N ARG A 99 7.15 -8.60 2.41
CA ARG A 99 7.32 -9.04 3.80
C ARG A 99 6.61 -10.37 4.01
N ALA A 100 7.23 -11.26 4.80
CA ALA A 100 6.71 -12.60 5.09
C ALA A 100 6.26 -13.37 3.82
N HIS A 101 6.95 -13.15 2.70
CA HIS A 101 6.59 -13.72 1.40
C HIS A 101 7.40 -15.00 1.15
N LYS A 102 6.72 -16.12 0.91
CA LYS A 102 7.37 -17.46 0.87
C LYS A 102 8.36 -17.59 -0.28
N THR A 103 8.02 -17.05 -1.45
CA THR A 103 8.79 -17.16 -2.70
C THR A 103 9.81 -16.05 -2.93
N ASN A 104 9.52 -14.82 -2.47
CA ASN A 104 10.33 -13.62 -2.66
C ASN A 104 10.82 -13.13 -1.29
N LYS A 105 11.76 -13.87 -0.70
CA LYS A 105 12.43 -13.45 0.54
C LYS A 105 13.54 -12.46 0.17
N ILE A 106 13.38 -11.19 0.48
CA ILE A 106 14.53 -10.29 0.58
C ILE A 106 14.95 -10.33 2.04
N GLY A 107 16.20 -10.76 2.27
CA GLY A 107 16.83 -10.86 3.59
C GLY A 107 16.94 -9.52 4.30
#